data_AF-A0A8E0WKT9-F1
#
_entry.id   AF-A0A8E0WKT9-F1
#
_cell.length_a   1.000
_cell.length_b   1.000
_cell.length_c   1.000
_cell.angle_alpha   90.00
_cell.angle_beta   90.00
_cell.angle_gamma   90.00
#
_symmetry.space_group_name_H-M   'P 1'
#
loop_
_entity.id
_entity.type
_entity.pdbx_description
1 polymer ?
#
loop_
_entity_poly.entity_id
_entity_poly.type
_entity_poly.pdbx_seq_one_letter_code
_entity_poly.pdbx_strand_id
1 'polypeptide(L)'
;MSIKLDPHEQDIEDNFEKQQKIDDPALIALFQKSAKAHLNKKWSVTIRIAEHDIEAIKIKASKHGLPYQTYLNMLIHSDATKL
;
A
#
# COMPACT_ATOMS: atom_id res chain seq x y z
N MET A 1 -26.20 -16.86 -22.34
CA MET A 1 -25.37 -16.57 -23.53
C MET A 1 -24.03 -17.23 -23.26
N SER A 2 -23.66 -18.27 -24.01
CA SER A 2 -22.42 -19.04 -23.73
C SER A 2 -21.24 -18.26 -24.31
N ILE A 3 -20.42 -17.69 -23.44
CA ILE A 3 -19.17 -17.04 -23.84
C ILE A 3 -18.19 -18.18 -24.14
N LYS A 4 -17.63 -18.24 -25.34
CA LYS A 4 -16.55 -19.18 -25.65
C LYS A 4 -15.26 -18.56 -25.15
N LEU A 5 -14.73 -19.10 -24.06
CA LEU A 5 -13.45 -18.72 -23.52
C LEU A 5 -12.34 -19.31 -24.40
N ASP A 6 -11.34 -18.51 -24.71
CA ASP A 6 -10.12 -19.00 -25.34
C ASP A 6 -9.36 -19.92 -24.36
N PRO A 7 -8.44 -20.79 -24.83
CA PRO A 7 -7.73 -21.75 -23.97
C PRO A 7 -7.01 -21.11 -22.78
N HIS A 8 -6.53 -19.89 -22.94
CA HIS A 8 -5.92 -19.10 -21.87
C HIS A 8 -6.95 -18.57 -20.86
N GLU A 9 -8.13 -18.17 -21.31
CA GLU A 9 -9.18 -17.65 -20.42
C GLU A 9 -9.84 -18.78 -19.63
N GLN A 10 -10.01 -19.96 -20.23
CA GLN A 10 -10.50 -21.15 -19.53
C GLN A 10 -9.51 -21.62 -18.46
N ASP A 11 -8.20 -21.57 -18.74
CA ASP A 11 -7.16 -21.89 -17.74
C ASP A 11 -7.19 -20.92 -16.55
N ILE A 12 -7.44 -19.64 -16.79
CA ILE A 12 -7.62 -18.65 -15.72
C ILE A 12 -8.86 -18.99 -14.89
N GLU A 13 -10.00 -19.30 -15.51
CA GLU A 13 -11.25 -19.63 -14.82
C GLU A 13 -11.11 -20.91 -13.96
N ASP A 14 -10.49 -21.95 -14.50
CA ASP A 14 -10.31 -23.25 -13.83
C ASP A 14 -9.30 -23.20 -12.67
N ASN A 15 -8.39 -22.22 -12.70
CA ASN A 15 -7.37 -22.01 -11.67
C ASN A 15 -7.63 -20.79 -10.77
N PHE A 16 -8.65 -19.98 -11.04
CA PHE A 16 -8.98 -18.80 -10.25
C PHE A 16 -9.27 -19.16 -8.78
N GLU A 17 -9.97 -20.27 -8.54
CA GLU A 17 -10.28 -20.75 -7.18
C GLU A 17 -9.13 -21.54 -6.53
N LYS A 18 -8.15 -21.98 -7.33
CA LYS A 18 -6.99 -22.75 -6.85
C LYS A 18 -5.85 -21.78 -6.61
N GLN A 19 -5.53 -21.54 -5.34
CA GLN A 19 -4.35 -20.75 -4.98
C GLN A 19 -3.06 -21.52 -5.34
N GLN A 20 -2.63 -21.38 -6.60
CA GLN A 20 -1.42 -21.99 -7.10
C GLN A 20 -0.19 -21.25 -6.57
N LYS A 21 0.79 -22.00 -6.09
CA LYS A 21 2.09 -21.44 -5.71
C LYS A 21 2.91 -21.25 -6.97
N ILE A 22 3.58 -20.11 -7.07
CA ILE A 22 4.53 -19.83 -8.15
C ILE A 22 5.89 -20.34 -7.67
N ASP A 23 6.39 -21.42 -8.29
CA ASP A 23 7.70 -22.00 -7.98
C ASP A 23 8.84 -21.47 -8.87
N ASP A 24 8.49 -20.65 -9.88
CA ASP A 24 9.48 -20.04 -10.78
C ASP A 24 10.25 -18.91 -10.07
N PRO A 25 11.58 -19.04 -9.88
CA PRO A 25 12.38 -18.07 -9.15
C PRO A 25 12.49 -16.71 -9.87
N ALA A 26 12.38 -16.66 -11.20
CA ALA A 26 12.41 -15.42 -11.97
C ALA A 26 11.11 -14.64 -11.81
N LEU A 27 9.95 -15.31 -11.81
CA LEU A 27 8.67 -14.67 -11.50
C LEU A 27 8.60 -14.19 -10.05
N ILE A 28 9.07 -14.98 -9.08
CA ILE A 28 9.15 -14.54 -7.68
C ILE A 28 10.00 -13.28 -7.57
N ALA A 29 11.18 -13.25 -8.20
CA ALA A 29 12.05 -12.09 -8.19
C ALA A 29 11.40 -10.86 -8.82
N LEU A 30 10.65 -11.03 -9.93
CA LEU A 30 9.89 -9.96 -10.57
C LEU A 30 8.79 -9.41 -9.65
N PHE A 31 8.00 -10.27 -9.03
CA PHE A 31 6.95 -9.86 -8.09
C PHE A 31 7.51 -9.17 -6.86
N GLN A 32 8.60 -9.69 -6.29
CA GLN A 32 9.30 -9.04 -5.18
C GLN A 32 9.83 -7.66 -5.56
N LYS A 33 10.39 -7.51 -6.77
CA LYS A 33 10.86 -6.22 -7.28
C LYS A 33 9.69 -5.24 -7.43
N SER A 34 8.58 -5.68 -8.02
CA SER A 34 7.37 -4.87 -8.21
C SER A 34 6.73 -4.47 -6.86
N ALA A 35 6.63 -5.39 -5.91
CA ALA A 35 6.12 -5.11 -4.57
C ALA A 35 7.01 -4.09 -3.84
N LYS A 36 8.33 -4.25 -3.88
CA LYS A 36 9.28 -3.28 -3.32
C LYS A 36 9.16 -1.91 -3.98
N ALA A 37 9.03 -1.87 -5.31
CA ALA A 37 8.86 -0.63 -6.05
C ALA A 37 7.55 0.09 -5.68
N HIS A 38 6.47 -0.67 -5.47
CA HIS A 38 5.17 -0.12 -5.06
C HIS A 38 5.23 0.48 -3.64
N LEU A 39 5.81 -0.25 -2.68
CA LEU A 39 5.96 0.23 -1.29
C LEU A 39 6.84 1.49 -1.19
N ASN A 40 7.81 1.65 -2.09
CA ASN A 40 8.70 2.81 -2.10
C ASN A 40 8.12 4.03 -2.82
N LYS A 41 6.97 3.89 -3.51
CA LYS A 41 6.34 4.99 -4.24
C LYS A 41 5.71 5.95 -3.24
N LYS A 42 6.28 7.16 -3.13
CA LYS A 42 5.77 8.23 -2.27
C LYS A 42 5.13 9.33 -3.11
N TRP A 43 4.02 9.86 -2.62
CA TRP A 43 3.37 11.04 -3.20
C TRP A 43 3.41 12.20 -2.21
N SER A 44 3.64 13.41 -2.72
CA SER A 44 3.50 14.63 -1.94
C SER A 44 2.03 15.06 -1.90
N VAL A 45 1.56 15.45 -0.73
CA VAL A 45 0.20 15.96 -0.53
C VAL A 45 0.28 17.30 0.19
N THR A 46 -0.50 18.28 -0.26
CA THR A 46 -0.67 19.57 0.42
C THR A 46 -2.05 19.62 1.05
N ILE A 47 -2.12 19.79 2.37
CA ILE A 47 -3.36 19.79 3.14
C ILE A 47 -3.48 21.13 3.87
N ARG A 48 -4.67 21.73 3.87
CA ARG A 48 -4.98 22.89 4.72
C ARG A 48 -5.47 22.38 6.07
N ILE A 49 -4.90 22.88 7.15
CA ILE A 49 -5.18 22.45 8.52
C ILE A 49 -5.46 23.71 9.34
N ALA A 50 -6.33 23.61 10.34
CA ALA A 50 -6.56 24.72 11.26
C ALA A 50 -5.28 25.03 12.06
N GLU A 51 -5.10 26.30 12.41
CA GLU A 51 -3.89 26.76 13.13
C GLU A 51 -3.74 26.10 14.50
N HIS A 52 -4.85 25.99 15.25
CA HIS A 52 -4.84 25.34 16.57
C HIS A 52 -4.48 23.85 16.49
N ASP A 53 -4.88 23.16 15.42
CA ASP A 53 -4.57 21.74 15.24
C ASP A 53 -3.09 21.52 14.96
N ILE A 54 -2.47 22.33 14.09
CA ILE A 54 -1.04 22.20 13.80
C ILE A 54 -0.18 22.50 15.03
N GLU A 55 -0.61 23.44 15.88
CA GLU A 55 0.07 23.73 17.14
C GLU A 55 -0.04 22.56 18.13
N ALA A 56 -1.26 22.01 18.30
CA ALA A 56 -1.47 20.83 19.12
C ALA A 56 -0.67 19.61 18.63
N ILE A 57 -0.57 19.41 17.31
CA ILE A 57 0.24 18.35 16.70
C ILE A 57 1.73 18.55 16.99
N LYS A 58 2.26 19.78 16.88
CA LYS A 58 3.65 20.08 17.22
C LYS A 58 3.94 19.75 18.68
N ILE A 59 3.05 20.12 19.60
CA ILE A 59 3.20 19.80 21.03
C ILE A 59 3.22 18.29 21.25
N LYS A 60 2.28 17.55 20.64
CA LYS A 60 2.24 16.07 20.74
C LYS A 60 3.51 15.45 20.18
N ALA A 61 3.96 15.88 19.00
CA ALA A 61 5.18 15.37 18.38
C ALA A 61 6.42 15.62 19.24
N SER A 62 6.54 16.82 19.84
CA SER A 62 7.62 17.16 20.78
C SER A 62 7.62 16.26 22.03
N LYS A 63 6.44 15.89 22.56
CA LYS A 63 6.36 14.93 23.68
C LYS A 63 6.91 13.55 23.32
N HIS A 64 6.83 13.16 22.04
CA HIS A 64 7.42 11.93 21.53
C HIS A 64 8.87 12.08 21.05
N GLY A 65 9.45 13.29 21.12
CA GLY A 65 10.80 13.56 20.59
C GLY A 65 10.89 13.47 19.07
N LEU A 66 9.77 13.66 18.35
CA LEU A 66 9.69 13.50 16.91
C LEU A 66 9.38 14.84 16.22
N PRO A 67 9.88 15.07 14.98
CA PRO A 67 9.40 16.15 14.14
C PRO A 67 7.89 16.01 13.85
N TYR A 68 7.16 17.14 13.82
CA TYR A 68 5.70 17.13 13.60
C TYR A 68 5.29 16.48 12.26
N GLN A 69 6.14 16.58 11.24
CA GLN A 69 5.93 15.94 9.93
C GLN A 69 6.00 14.41 10.01
N THR A 70 6.98 13.90 10.78
CA THR A 70 7.13 12.46 11.04
C THR A 70 5.94 11.94 11.84
N TYR A 71 5.48 12.71 12.83
CA TYR A 71 4.28 12.36 13.59
C TYR A 71 3.03 12.31 12.71
N LEU A 72 2.85 13.28 11.81
CA LEU A 72 1.74 13.29 10.87
C LEU A 72 1.77 12.09 9.92
N ASN A 73 2.95 11.75 9.37
CA ASN A 73 3.12 10.55 8.54
C ASN A 73 2.79 9.27 9.30
N MET A 74 3.19 9.18 10.58
CA MET A 74 2.87 8.04 11.43
C MET A 74 1.35 7.90 11.65
N LEU A 75 0.64 9.00 11.89
CA LEU A 75 -0.82 8.98 12.04
C LEU A 75 -1.51 8.50 10.75
N ILE A 76 -1.13 9.06 9.60
CA ILE A 76 -1.67 8.66 8.29
C ILE A 76 -1.43 7.17 8.05
N HIS A 77 -0.21 6.69 8.32
CA HIS A 77 0.12 5.28 8.15
C HIS A 77 -0.64 4.37 9.13
N SER A 78 -0.76 4.76 10.40
CA SER A 78 -1.51 4.01 11.40
C SER A 78 -2.99 3.90 11.06
N ASP A 79 -3.58 4.95 10.51
CA ASP A 79 -4.99 4.97 10.11
C ASP A 79 -5.19 4.09 8.86
N ALA A 80 -4.35 4.26 7.83
CA ALA A 80 -4.46 3.50 6.58
C ALA A 80 -4.13 2.00 6.71
N THR A 81 -3.31 1.60 7.67
CA THR A 81 -2.88 0.20 7.84
C THR A 81 -3.84 -0.63 8.71
N LYS A 82 -4.67 0.02 9.52
CA LYS A 82 -5.69 -0.66 10.31
C LYS A 82 -6.92 -0.89 9.43
N LEU A 83 -6.96 -2.04 8.74
CA LEU A 83 -8.14 -2.61 8.08
C LEU A 83 -8.80 -3.65 8.98
#